data_AF-A0A7X6TT77-F1
#
_entry.id   AF-A0A7X6TT77-F1
#
_cell.length_a   1.000
_cell.length_b   1.000
_cell.length_c   1.000
_cell.angle_alpha   90.00
_cell.angle_beta   90.00
_cell.angle_gamma   90.00
#
_symmetry.space_group_name_H-M   'P 1'
#
loop_
_entity.id
_entity.type
_entity.pdbx_description
1 polymer ?
#
loop_
_entity_poly.entity_id
_entity_poly.type
_entity_poly.pdbx_seq_one_letter_code
_entity_poly.pdbx_strand_id
1 'polypeptide(L)'
;MKKTIAIIITFSMVISLAARGCQEVEEKGIFTAGTYDEVGTGKYGDVAVSTTFTSDRIEKIVVGDHSETQGFFEVPVEKIPAAIIESQSLAVDVITGATMTSDAILEAVEKAAVNAGADISKLKEKVNSEEKPGESVEYTTDVVVVGAGIAGLSAALEAHNNGAKVILIEKMPIAGGSTIRSGGKILAAGTDIQKANGIEDTPEAFKDFLVEVGENEINEEYAAMIANNSAENIQWLIDNGVEMNENIEVLHSTIQPARGLWTAEGTGAGFTQPLEAKLKEEKVEILYSTPATELIEKDGTVIGVMASNDNGDTITINAEVVILATGGYTHNKEMMAEFHPFLKNVVTNTSEGNTGDGIIMGEKVGANLIMKEGAIDIATNPMTYYGYGEEFKGLFVSESGERFLDESIFHFTRTRVMLEKGINNFWAITPEYNDRVGESIAAGFGFEANTIEELQELIKGEKLIETVNQYNALAKNGSDTDFGKKAEYMKPIEGEKVYALKMILSNSGTFGGLDTDIDSRVVREDGTVIKGLYAAGEVGSGHFLHKEYPGSGTAIISFLTFGRIAGENAANDIK
;
A
#
# COMPACT_ATOMS: atom_id res chain seq x y z
N MET A 1 69.17 55.45 42.60
CA MET A 1 70.19 54.49 43.09
C MET A 1 69.61 53.73 44.27
N LYS A 2 69.69 52.39 44.21
CA LYS A 2 69.60 51.46 45.35
C LYS A 2 68.19 51.16 45.91
N LYS A 3 67.68 49.99 45.51
CA LYS A 3 67.44 48.84 46.39
C LYS A 3 66.73 49.08 47.74
N THR A 4 65.60 48.37 47.90
CA THR A 4 65.27 47.51 49.07
C THR A 4 64.31 48.08 50.16
N ILE A 5 63.21 47.34 50.36
CA ILE A 5 62.53 46.95 51.63
C ILE A 5 61.68 47.99 52.41
N ALA A 6 60.37 47.68 52.50
CA ALA A 6 59.52 47.51 53.71
C ALA A 6 59.29 48.75 54.62
N ILE A 7 58.26 48.91 55.47
CA ILE A 7 57.11 48.14 55.97
C ILE A 7 56.27 49.11 56.85
N ILE A 8 54.96 48.86 57.02
CA ILE A 8 54.04 49.32 58.10
C ILE A 8 53.48 50.76 58.14
N ILE A 9 52.14 50.82 58.16
CA ILE A 9 51.13 51.56 58.98
C ILE A 9 49.84 51.50 58.11
N THR A 10 48.98 50.48 58.17
CA THR A 10 47.98 50.08 59.19
C THR A 10 47.00 51.16 59.67
N PHE A 11 45.72 50.78 59.55
CA PHE A 11 44.55 51.11 60.37
C PHE A 11 43.50 52.12 59.86
N SER A 12 42.33 51.53 59.56
CA SER A 12 40.97 52.05 59.73
C SER A 12 40.45 53.16 58.80
N MET A 13 40.00 52.75 57.61
CA MET A 13 38.72 53.18 57.03
C MET A 13 38.33 52.23 55.88
N VAL A 14 37.93 51.01 56.25
CA VAL A 14 37.27 50.05 55.36
C VAL A 14 36.04 49.58 56.13
N ILE A 15 34.87 50.10 55.75
CA ILE A 15 33.51 49.53 55.84
C ILE A 15 32.58 50.60 55.28
N SER A 16 32.14 50.41 54.03
CA SER A 16 30.80 50.70 53.51
C SER A 16 30.90 50.93 52.00
N LEU A 17 30.67 49.87 51.22
CA LEU A 17 30.25 49.80 49.81
C LEU A 17 30.84 48.55 49.12
N ALA A 18 30.69 47.39 49.76
CA ALA A 18 30.88 46.09 49.14
C ALA A 18 29.61 45.26 49.39
N ALA A 19 28.59 45.49 48.57
CA ALA A 19 27.42 44.62 48.42
C ALA A 19 26.70 44.97 47.10
N ARG A 20 27.32 44.64 45.97
CA ARG A 20 26.61 44.33 44.73
C ARG A 20 27.24 43.05 44.20
N GLY A 21 26.54 41.94 44.38
CA GLY A 21 26.99 40.64 43.93
C GLY A 21 27.20 40.62 42.42
N CYS A 22 28.29 39.98 41.99
CA CYS A 22 28.31 39.34 40.69
C CYS A 22 27.30 38.20 40.76
N GLN A 23 26.17 38.39 40.10
CA GLN A 23 25.26 37.33 39.74
C GLN A 23 25.89 36.70 38.48
N GLU A 24 26.39 35.46 38.59
CA GLU A 24 26.65 34.65 37.39
C GLU A 24 25.33 34.55 36.64
N VAL A 25 25.30 35.05 35.41
CA VAL A 25 24.18 34.83 34.50
C VAL A 25 24.31 33.37 34.07
N GLU A 26 23.54 32.50 34.70
CA GLU A 26 23.32 31.14 34.19
C GLU A 26 22.72 31.30 32.78
N GLU A 27 23.50 30.93 31.76
CA GLU A 27 23.01 30.88 30.38
C GLU A 27 21.89 29.83 30.36
N LYS A 28 20.64 30.28 30.31
CA LYS A 28 19.49 29.38 30.27
C LYS A 28 19.57 28.62 28.95
N GLY A 29 19.89 27.33 29.03
CA GLY A 29 19.96 26.44 27.89
C GLY A 29 18.67 26.43 27.07
N ILE A 30 18.77 26.00 25.81
CA ILE A 30 17.65 25.82 24.88
C ILE A 30 16.63 24.84 25.45
N PHE A 31 17.10 23.83 26.19
CA PHE A 31 16.27 22.81 26.82
C PHE A 31 16.57 22.71 28.32
N THR A 32 15.57 22.25 29.07
CA THR A 32 15.74 21.71 30.42
C THR A 32 16.26 20.29 30.27
N ALA A 33 17.53 20.07 30.62
CA ALA A 33 18.18 18.78 30.44
C ALA A 33 17.42 17.65 31.17
N GLY A 34 17.28 16.51 30.50
CA GLY A 34 16.52 15.37 30.98
C GLY A 34 15.98 14.50 29.86
N THR A 35 15.38 13.38 30.24
CA THR A 35 14.65 12.49 29.33
C THR A 35 13.16 12.68 29.53
N TYR A 36 12.42 12.81 28.44
CA TYR A 36 10.99 13.04 28.41
C TYR A 36 10.35 11.96 27.55
N ASP A 37 9.38 11.26 28.13
CA ASP A 37 8.65 10.17 27.50
C ASP A 37 7.29 10.69 27.03
N GLU A 38 7.06 10.66 25.73
CA GLU A 38 5.85 11.18 25.11
C GLU A 38 5.29 10.18 24.11
N VAL A 39 4.05 10.41 23.69
CA VAL A 39 3.37 9.59 22.69
C VAL A 39 2.91 10.44 21.50
N GLY A 40 3.09 9.89 20.30
CA GLY A 40 2.50 10.40 19.07
C GLY A 40 1.41 9.48 18.55
N THR A 41 0.48 10.03 17.79
CA THR A 41 -0.68 9.26 17.30
C THR A 41 -0.33 8.56 15.98
N GLY A 42 -0.09 7.25 16.04
CA GLY A 42 0.16 6.42 14.87
C GLY A 42 -1.11 5.96 14.16
N LYS A 43 -0.96 5.10 13.16
CA LYS A 43 -2.07 4.56 12.36
C LYS A 43 -2.89 3.52 13.11
N TYR A 44 -2.25 2.68 13.92
CA TYR A 44 -2.90 1.57 14.64
C TYR A 44 -2.79 1.68 16.16
N GLY A 45 -2.30 2.82 16.65
CA GLY A 45 -2.16 3.10 18.07
C GLY A 45 -1.11 4.16 18.33
N ASP A 46 -0.85 4.42 19.60
CA ASP A 46 0.18 5.37 19.99
C ASP A 46 1.58 4.82 19.71
N VAL A 47 2.50 5.71 19.35
CA VAL A 47 3.93 5.43 19.22
C VAL A 47 4.66 6.11 20.38
N ALA A 48 5.22 5.32 21.29
CA ALA A 48 5.97 5.83 22.43
C ALA A 48 7.37 6.30 22.00
N VAL A 49 7.80 7.49 22.45
CA VAL A 49 9.12 8.04 22.15
C VAL A 49 9.74 8.67 23.39
N SER A 50 10.96 8.24 23.72
CA SER A 50 11.79 8.83 24.78
C SER A 50 12.84 9.75 24.16
N THR A 51 12.76 11.05 24.45
CA THR A 51 13.72 12.05 23.96
C THR A 51 14.58 12.60 25.09
N THR A 52 15.90 12.54 24.94
CA THR A 52 16.88 13.06 25.89
C THR A 52 17.47 14.35 25.37
N PHE A 53 17.41 15.40 26.18
CA PHE A 53 18.01 16.69 25.91
C PHE A 53 19.16 16.96 26.89
N THR A 54 20.25 17.53 26.38
CA THR A 54 21.15 18.33 27.22
C THR A 54 20.62 19.75 27.30
N SER A 55 21.31 20.66 27.98
CA SER A 55 20.92 22.07 27.99
C SER A 55 20.96 22.75 26.61
N ASP A 56 21.71 22.20 25.65
CA ASP A 56 22.00 22.84 24.36
C ASP A 56 21.55 22.05 23.13
N ARG A 57 21.16 20.77 23.26
CA ARG A 57 20.88 19.91 22.11
C ARG A 57 19.91 18.76 22.43
N ILE A 58 19.32 18.21 21.39
CA ILE A 58 18.66 16.90 21.34
C ILE A 58 19.76 15.84 21.27
N GLU A 59 19.98 15.09 22.35
CA GLU A 59 21.08 14.14 22.48
C GLU A 59 20.70 12.75 21.95
N LYS A 60 19.48 12.31 22.24
CA LYS A 60 19.04 10.95 21.93
C LYS A 60 17.53 10.90 21.78
N ILE A 61 17.07 10.12 20.82
CA ILE A 61 15.66 9.77 20.64
C ILE A 61 15.58 8.24 20.56
N VAL A 62 14.68 7.63 21.33
CA VAL A 62 14.43 6.19 21.32
C VAL A 62 12.95 5.97 21.11
N VAL A 63 12.59 5.24 20.06
CA VAL A 63 11.21 4.81 19.84
C VAL A 63 10.99 3.51 20.62
N GLY A 64 9.93 3.49 21.43
CA GLY A 64 9.54 2.39 22.32
C GLY A 64 8.39 1.57 21.74
N ASP A 65 7.44 1.19 22.59
CA ASP A 65 6.28 0.37 22.20
C ASP A 65 5.40 1.07 21.15
N HIS A 66 4.89 0.28 20.20
CA HIS A 66 3.99 0.72 19.14
C HIS A 66 3.16 -0.46 18.62
N SER A 67 2.10 -0.18 17.86
CA SER A 67 1.26 -1.18 17.19
C SER A 67 1.19 -1.00 15.67
N GLU A 68 2.14 -0.24 15.11
CA GLU A 68 2.23 0.04 13.67
C GLU A 68 2.47 -1.22 12.82
N THR A 69 2.17 -1.14 11.51
CA THR A 69 2.34 -2.28 10.60
C THR A 69 3.80 -2.69 10.46
N GLN A 70 4.07 -3.98 10.66
CA GLN A 70 5.37 -4.59 10.41
C GLN A 70 5.82 -4.34 8.96
N GLY A 71 7.07 -3.93 8.75
CA GLY A 71 7.61 -3.58 7.44
C GLY A 71 7.43 -2.11 7.02
N PHE A 72 6.57 -1.33 7.70
CA PHE A 72 6.42 0.12 7.48
C PHE A 72 7.06 0.97 8.59
N PHE A 73 7.37 0.37 9.73
CA PHE A 73 7.74 1.11 10.94
C PHE A 73 9.26 1.23 11.12
N GLU A 74 10.02 0.27 10.61
CA GLU A 74 11.45 0.11 10.86
C GLU A 74 12.25 1.29 10.31
N VAL A 75 11.90 1.77 9.10
CA VAL A 75 12.61 2.88 8.47
C VAL A 75 12.33 4.23 9.17
N PRO A 76 11.08 4.64 9.44
CA PRO A 76 10.83 5.85 10.23
C PRO A 76 11.51 5.85 11.59
N VAL A 77 11.53 4.72 12.29
CA VAL A 77 12.20 4.58 13.61
C VAL A 77 13.69 4.82 13.54
N GLU A 78 14.34 4.41 12.45
CA GLU A 78 15.76 4.62 12.28
C GLU A 78 16.06 6.04 11.76
N LYS A 79 15.40 6.44 10.67
CA LYS A 79 15.76 7.65 9.92
C LYS A 79 15.27 8.94 10.55
N ILE A 80 14.04 9.00 11.09
CA ILE A 80 13.49 10.25 11.64
C ILE A 80 14.26 10.69 12.90
N PRO A 81 14.47 9.82 13.92
CA PRO A 81 15.33 10.14 15.06
C PRO A 81 16.74 10.59 14.66
N ALA A 82 17.37 9.89 13.72
CA ALA A 82 18.71 10.23 13.26
C ALA A 82 18.76 11.63 12.61
N ALA A 83 17.80 11.94 11.74
CA ALA A 83 17.71 13.23 11.06
C ALA A 83 17.46 14.38 12.06
N ILE A 84 16.63 14.19 13.08
CA ILE A 84 16.37 15.20 14.11
C ILE A 84 17.64 15.44 14.95
N ILE A 85 18.35 14.37 15.34
CA ILE A 85 19.59 14.48 16.12
C ILE A 85 20.69 15.14 15.29
N GLU A 86 20.81 14.83 14.00
CA GLU A 86 21.83 15.44 13.13
C GLU A 86 21.53 16.92 12.86
N SER A 87 20.30 17.25 12.49
CA SER A 87 19.89 18.61 12.14
C SER A 87 19.61 19.51 13.34
N GLN A 88 19.38 18.92 14.52
CA GLN A 88 18.84 19.60 15.71
C GLN A 88 17.53 20.35 15.41
N SER A 89 16.75 19.83 14.46
CA SER A 89 15.53 20.44 13.93
C SER A 89 14.42 19.40 13.82
N LEU A 90 13.17 19.85 13.97
CA LEU A 90 11.96 19.09 13.68
C LEU A 90 11.49 19.30 12.24
N ALA A 91 12.15 20.18 11.47
CA ALA A 91 11.86 20.40 10.04
C ALA A 91 12.57 19.35 9.16
N VAL A 92 12.44 18.08 9.53
CA VAL A 92 12.95 16.93 8.76
C VAL A 92 11.86 16.39 7.84
N ASP A 93 12.26 15.84 6.70
CA ASP A 93 11.30 15.27 5.75
C ASP A 93 10.74 13.94 6.28
N VAL A 94 9.44 13.74 6.09
CA VAL A 94 8.76 12.48 6.45
C VAL A 94 9.16 11.37 5.47
N ILE A 95 9.10 10.13 5.94
CA ILE A 95 9.39 8.97 5.10
C ILE A 95 8.17 8.68 4.22
N THR A 96 8.31 8.88 2.90
CA THR A 96 7.26 8.59 1.91
C THR A 96 6.74 7.15 2.07
N GLY A 97 5.43 6.96 2.05
CA GLY A 97 4.77 5.67 2.34
C GLY A 97 4.65 5.29 3.82
N ALA A 98 5.28 6.05 4.73
CA ALA A 98 5.19 5.88 6.18
C ALA A 98 4.96 7.23 6.90
N THR A 99 4.15 8.09 6.28
CA THR A 99 3.85 9.46 6.73
C THR A 99 3.24 9.49 8.14
N MET A 100 2.21 8.69 8.41
CA MET A 100 1.54 8.69 9.72
C MET A 100 2.48 8.29 10.85
N THR A 101 3.36 7.31 10.60
CA THR A 101 4.37 6.87 11.55
C THR A 101 5.44 7.94 11.76
N SER A 102 5.90 8.57 10.67
CA SER A 102 6.87 9.68 10.73
C SER A 102 6.31 10.85 11.53
N ASP A 103 5.06 11.22 11.26
CA ASP A 103 4.32 12.28 11.96
C ASP A 103 4.13 11.93 13.43
N ALA A 104 3.84 10.67 13.79
CA ALA A 104 3.74 10.25 15.18
C ALA A 104 5.07 10.43 15.94
N ILE A 105 6.20 10.04 15.34
CA ILE A 105 7.51 10.25 15.95
C ILE A 105 7.78 11.75 16.11
N LEU A 106 7.53 12.56 15.08
CA LEU A 106 7.71 14.02 15.11
C LEU A 106 6.83 14.69 16.17
N GLU A 107 5.56 14.28 16.27
CA GLU A 107 4.60 14.75 17.27
C GLU A 107 5.10 14.46 18.69
N ALA A 108 5.59 13.25 18.94
CA ALA A 108 6.10 12.86 20.26
C ALA A 108 7.36 13.65 20.64
N VAL A 109 8.31 13.83 19.71
CA VAL A 109 9.52 14.63 19.94
C VAL A 109 9.17 16.11 20.14
N GLU A 110 8.19 16.63 19.40
CA GLU A 110 7.68 18.00 19.60
C GLU A 110 7.10 18.19 21.00
N LYS A 111 6.25 17.27 21.47
CA LYS A 111 5.73 17.28 22.85
C LYS A 111 6.86 17.25 23.88
N ALA A 112 7.87 16.40 23.65
CA ALA A 112 9.02 16.27 24.53
C ALA A 112 9.82 17.58 24.60
N ALA A 113 10.03 18.24 23.45
CA ALA A 113 10.72 19.52 23.38
C ALA A 113 9.92 20.66 24.06
N VAL A 114 8.59 20.68 23.91
CA VAL A 114 7.71 21.61 24.65
C VAL A 114 7.88 21.41 26.15
N ASN A 115 7.85 20.16 26.62
CA ASN A 115 7.98 19.83 28.03
C ASN A 115 9.40 20.08 28.58
N ALA A 116 10.42 20.01 27.73
CA ALA A 116 11.77 20.48 28.04
C ALA A 116 11.90 22.01 28.03
N GLY A 117 10.86 22.76 27.68
CA GLY A 117 10.84 24.22 27.69
C GLY A 117 11.45 24.89 26.44
N ALA A 118 11.55 24.15 25.33
CA ALA A 118 12.05 24.66 24.06
C ALA A 118 11.04 25.59 23.36
N ASP A 119 11.56 26.48 22.53
CA ASP A 119 10.77 27.28 21.59
C ASP A 119 10.61 26.51 20.27
N ILE A 120 9.47 25.85 20.10
CA ILE A 120 9.20 24.97 18.95
C ILE A 120 9.27 25.70 17.62
N SER A 121 8.93 26.99 17.58
CA SER A 121 9.00 27.76 16.34
C SER A 121 10.42 27.79 15.77
N LYS A 122 11.45 27.78 16.63
CA LYS A 122 12.86 27.71 16.21
C LYS A 122 13.28 26.32 15.76
N LEU A 123 12.76 25.28 16.40
CA LEU A 123 13.04 23.90 16.00
C LEU A 123 12.36 23.54 14.67
N LYS A 124 11.33 24.27 14.25
CA LYS A 124 10.67 24.08 12.95
C LYS A 124 11.23 24.96 11.83
N GLU A 125 12.27 25.75 12.10
CA GLU A 125 13.01 26.42 11.04
C GLU A 125 13.85 25.38 10.27
N LYS A 126 13.74 25.36 8.94
CA LYS A 126 14.61 24.54 8.10
C LYS A 126 16.05 24.98 8.33
N VAL A 127 16.86 24.08 8.89
CA VAL A 127 18.30 24.29 8.96
C VAL A 127 18.82 24.08 7.54
N ASN A 128 19.31 25.16 6.90
CA ASN A 128 20.00 25.06 5.63
C ASN A 128 21.32 24.31 5.86
N SER A 129 21.29 22.98 5.86
CA SER A 129 22.47 22.19 5.57
C SER A 129 22.88 22.50 4.14
N GLU A 130 24.16 22.81 3.91
CA GLU A 130 24.70 22.87 2.55
C GLU A 130 24.44 21.50 1.89
N GLU A 131 23.49 21.43 0.95
CA GLU A 131 23.26 20.25 0.13
C GLU A 131 24.58 19.94 -0.57
N LYS A 132 25.21 18.82 -0.19
CA LYS A 132 26.33 18.30 -0.97
C LYS A 132 25.78 17.92 -2.33
N PRO A 133 26.38 18.38 -3.44
CA PRO A 133 25.97 17.92 -4.76
C PRO A 133 26.17 16.40 -4.81
N GLY A 134 25.13 15.67 -5.21
CA GLY A 134 25.19 14.21 -5.31
C GLY A 134 26.24 13.73 -6.31
N GLU A 135 26.63 12.47 -6.16
CA GLU A 135 27.65 11.83 -6.96
C GLU A 135 27.03 11.14 -8.19
N SER A 136 27.87 10.83 -9.18
CA SER A 136 27.47 9.94 -10.28
C SER A 136 27.97 8.54 -9.98
N VAL A 137 27.03 7.60 -9.83
CA VAL A 137 27.30 6.21 -9.46
C VAL A 137 26.93 5.29 -10.63
N GLU A 138 27.85 4.40 -11.01
CA GLU A 138 27.61 3.43 -12.07
C GLU A 138 27.62 1.99 -11.53
N TYR A 139 26.59 1.24 -11.90
CA TYR A 139 26.49 -0.20 -11.65
C TYR A 139 26.49 -0.96 -12.98
N THR A 140 26.85 -2.25 -12.91
CA THR A 140 26.74 -3.19 -14.02
C THR A 140 26.25 -4.53 -13.51
N THR A 141 25.22 -5.05 -14.15
CA THR A 141 24.55 -6.31 -13.79
C THR A 141 24.07 -7.00 -15.05
N ASP A 142 23.61 -8.24 -14.96
CA ASP A 142 23.02 -8.92 -16.12
C ASP A 142 21.55 -8.50 -16.25
N VAL A 143 20.81 -8.57 -15.13
CA VAL A 143 19.40 -8.16 -15.04
C VAL A 143 19.24 -7.06 -14.00
N VAL A 144 18.54 -5.98 -14.36
CA VAL A 144 18.03 -5.00 -13.39
C VAL A 144 16.51 -5.11 -13.28
N VAL A 145 16.01 -5.22 -12.05
CA VAL A 145 14.58 -5.29 -11.75
C VAL A 145 14.14 -3.99 -11.08
N VAL A 146 13.08 -3.38 -11.60
CA VAL A 146 12.58 -2.07 -11.14
C VAL A 146 11.25 -2.25 -10.42
N GLY A 147 11.25 -2.05 -9.09
CA GLY A 147 10.12 -2.20 -8.19
C GLY A 147 10.21 -3.49 -7.36
N ALA A 148 10.02 -3.40 -6.05
CA ALA A 148 10.13 -4.50 -5.09
C ALA A 148 8.77 -4.95 -4.54
N GLY A 149 7.72 -4.93 -5.36
CA GLY A 149 6.47 -5.65 -5.08
C GLY A 149 6.61 -7.17 -5.32
N ILE A 150 5.52 -7.95 -5.18
CA ILE A 150 5.61 -9.41 -5.36
C ILE A 150 6.18 -9.83 -6.71
N ALA A 151 5.83 -9.14 -7.79
CA ALA A 151 6.33 -9.43 -9.14
C ALA A 151 7.84 -9.18 -9.26
N GLY A 152 8.34 -8.09 -8.66
CA GLY A 152 9.76 -7.74 -8.75
C GLY A 152 10.64 -8.59 -7.83
N LEU A 153 10.15 -8.87 -6.61
CA LEU A 153 10.84 -9.78 -5.69
C LEU A 153 10.92 -11.19 -6.26
N SER A 154 9.83 -11.70 -6.87
CA SER A 154 9.84 -13.01 -7.51
C SER A 154 10.70 -13.02 -8.78
N ALA A 155 10.64 -11.98 -9.61
CA ALA A 155 11.48 -11.86 -10.80
C ALA A 155 12.98 -11.84 -10.46
N ALA A 156 13.36 -11.05 -9.46
CA ALA A 156 14.75 -10.96 -9.01
C ALA A 156 15.26 -12.31 -8.49
N LEU A 157 14.45 -13.02 -7.70
CA LEU A 157 14.83 -14.31 -7.14
C LEU A 157 14.89 -15.40 -8.20
N GLU A 158 13.92 -15.43 -9.12
CA GLU A 158 13.89 -16.40 -10.21
C GLU A 158 15.05 -16.18 -11.20
N ALA A 159 15.36 -14.93 -11.56
CA ALA A 159 16.52 -14.60 -12.39
C ALA A 159 17.84 -15.00 -11.71
N HIS A 160 17.97 -14.71 -10.41
CA HIS A 160 19.13 -15.10 -9.61
C HIS A 160 19.31 -16.62 -9.55
N ASN A 161 18.23 -17.37 -9.26
CA ASN A 161 18.24 -18.83 -9.22
C ASN A 161 18.62 -19.45 -10.59
N ASN A 162 18.33 -18.73 -11.68
CA ASN A 162 18.72 -19.11 -13.03
C ASN A 162 20.13 -18.66 -13.45
N GLY A 163 20.90 -18.08 -12.51
CA GLY A 163 22.32 -17.78 -12.65
C GLY A 163 22.66 -16.34 -13.05
N ALA A 164 21.66 -15.45 -13.17
CA ALA A 164 21.92 -14.06 -13.49
C ALA A 164 22.46 -13.28 -12.28
N LYS A 165 23.37 -12.33 -12.54
CA LYS A 165 23.65 -11.25 -11.60
C LYS A 165 22.50 -10.24 -11.64
N VAL A 166 21.92 -9.98 -10.48
CA VAL A 166 20.71 -9.14 -10.35
C VAL A 166 20.98 -7.93 -9.46
N ILE A 167 20.47 -6.77 -9.88
CA ILE A 167 20.25 -5.61 -9.01
C ILE A 167 18.76 -5.31 -9.01
N LEU A 168 18.16 -5.21 -7.83
CA LEU A 168 16.78 -4.77 -7.63
C LEU A 168 16.80 -3.31 -7.15
N ILE A 169 16.01 -2.45 -7.76
CA ILE A 169 15.82 -1.07 -7.29
C ILE A 169 14.37 -0.80 -6.90
N GLU A 170 14.18 -0.07 -5.80
CA GLU A 170 12.88 0.30 -5.26
C GLU A 170 12.91 1.79 -4.93
N LYS A 171 11.90 2.53 -5.41
CA LYS A 171 11.83 3.97 -5.18
C LYS A 171 11.40 4.31 -3.77
N MET A 172 10.60 3.44 -3.17
CA MET A 172 10.19 3.56 -1.79
C MET A 172 11.36 3.19 -0.88
N PRO A 173 11.37 3.64 0.37
CA PRO A 173 12.42 3.31 1.32
C PRO A 173 12.32 1.87 1.86
N ILE A 174 11.28 1.13 1.49
CA ILE A 174 10.98 -0.25 1.87
C ILE A 174 10.49 -1.04 0.67
N ALA A 175 10.67 -2.37 0.69
CA ALA A 175 10.07 -3.25 -0.30
C ALA A 175 8.57 -3.43 -0.06
N GLY A 176 7.86 -3.92 -1.07
CA GLY A 176 6.51 -4.45 -0.96
C GLY A 176 5.45 -3.68 -1.75
N GLY A 177 5.66 -2.40 -2.08
CA GLY A 177 4.75 -1.62 -2.92
C GLY A 177 3.28 -1.73 -2.48
N SER A 178 2.35 -1.93 -3.43
CA SER A 178 0.94 -2.20 -3.10
C SER A 178 0.71 -3.62 -2.54
N THR A 179 1.63 -4.56 -2.77
CA THR A 179 1.51 -5.95 -2.29
C THR A 179 1.39 -5.99 -0.77
N ILE A 180 2.28 -5.31 -0.04
CA ILE A 180 2.31 -5.33 1.43
C ILE A 180 1.00 -4.79 2.06
N ARG A 181 0.23 -3.96 1.32
CA ARG A 181 -1.07 -3.43 1.76
C ARG A 181 -2.24 -4.39 1.56
N SER A 182 -2.03 -5.50 0.83
CA SER A 182 -3.07 -6.50 0.59
C SER A 182 -3.37 -7.29 1.87
N GLY A 183 -4.57 -7.92 1.93
CA GLY A 183 -4.94 -8.84 3.02
C GLY A 183 -4.28 -10.22 2.92
N GLY A 184 -3.13 -10.34 2.24
CA GLY A 184 -2.37 -11.59 2.18
C GLY A 184 -3.01 -12.72 1.38
N LYS A 185 -4.07 -12.45 0.62
CA LYS A 185 -4.82 -13.46 -0.15
C LYS A 185 -4.16 -13.79 -1.48
N ILE A 186 -4.26 -15.05 -1.89
CA ILE A 186 -3.78 -15.55 -3.19
C ILE A 186 -4.70 -16.68 -3.69
N LEU A 187 -5.11 -16.63 -4.96
CA LEU A 187 -5.92 -17.69 -5.56
C LEU A 187 -5.04 -18.77 -6.17
N ALA A 188 -5.32 -20.03 -5.87
CA ALA A 188 -4.65 -21.15 -6.53
C ALA A 188 -5.54 -22.39 -6.60
N ALA A 189 -5.19 -23.31 -7.51
CA ALA A 189 -5.90 -24.55 -7.75
C ALA A 189 -4.96 -25.75 -7.75
N GLY A 190 -5.44 -26.89 -7.26
CA GLY A 190 -4.67 -28.15 -7.18
C GLY A 190 -3.57 -28.16 -6.11
N THR A 191 -3.61 -27.23 -5.15
CA THR A 191 -2.59 -27.10 -4.09
C THR A 191 -2.66 -28.25 -3.07
N ASP A 192 -1.57 -28.50 -2.36
CA ASP A 192 -1.57 -29.48 -1.26
C ASP A 192 -2.40 -28.99 -0.06
N ILE A 193 -2.51 -27.67 0.14
CA ILE A 193 -3.40 -27.07 1.14
C ILE A 193 -4.88 -27.37 0.81
N GLN A 194 -5.28 -27.29 -0.47
CA GLN A 194 -6.63 -27.69 -0.91
C GLN A 194 -6.88 -29.17 -0.63
N LYS A 195 -5.94 -30.05 -0.98
CA LYS A 195 -6.06 -31.49 -0.73
C LYS A 195 -6.18 -31.81 0.76
N ALA A 196 -5.42 -31.11 1.62
CA ALA A 196 -5.50 -31.28 3.07
C ALA A 196 -6.86 -30.86 3.65
N ASN A 197 -7.54 -29.90 3.01
CA ASN A 197 -8.91 -29.47 3.35
C ASN A 197 -10.00 -30.32 2.66
N GLY A 198 -9.62 -31.39 1.94
CA GLY A 198 -10.57 -32.22 1.19
C GLY A 198 -11.21 -31.53 0.00
N ILE A 199 -10.58 -30.48 -0.53
CA ILE A 199 -11.02 -29.75 -1.72
C ILE A 199 -10.26 -30.28 -2.92
N GLU A 200 -10.99 -30.76 -3.92
CA GLU A 200 -10.46 -31.14 -5.23
C GLU A 200 -10.68 -29.99 -6.22
N ASP A 201 -9.62 -29.60 -6.91
CA ASP A 201 -9.62 -28.54 -7.93
C ASP A 201 -8.54 -28.83 -8.98
N THR A 202 -8.67 -28.26 -10.16
CA THR A 202 -7.70 -28.45 -11.25
C THR A 202 -7.32 -27.11 -11.91
N PRO A 203 -6.13 -27.03 -12.52
CA PRO A 203 -5.77 -25.88 -13.34
C PRO A 203 -6.80 -25.55 -14.42
N GLU A 204 -7.38 -26.55 -15.09
CA GLU A 204 -8.41 -26.32 -16.12
C GLU A 204 -9.65 -25.66 -15.53
N ALA A 205 -10.15 -26.14 -14.39
CA ALA A 205 -11.31 -25.55 -13.72
C ALA A 205 -11.03 -24.12 -13.23
N PHE A 206 -9.79 -23.83 -12.84
CA PHE A 206 -9.40 -22.48 -12.47
C PHE A 206 -9.25 -21.56 -13.68
N LYS A 207 -8.70 -22.04 -14.80
CA LYS A 207 -8.68 -21.32 -16.08
C LYS A 207 -10.10 -20.95 -16.49
N ASP A 208 -11.01 -21.93 -16.51
CA ASP A 208 -12.40 -21.72 -16.91
C ASP A 208 -13.09 -20.69 -16.03
N PHE A 209 -12.84 -20.71 -14.72
CA PHE A 209 -13.30 -19.67 -13.79
C PHE A 209 -12.76 -18.27 -14.15
N LEU A 210 -11.47 -18.13 -14.42
CA LEU A 210 -10.87 -16.84 -14.79
C LEU A 210 -11.47 -16.32 -16.11
N VAL A 211 -11.66 -17.19 -17.10
CA VAL A 211 -12.25 -16.84 -18.40
C VAL A 211 -13.72 -16.45 -18.26
N GLU A 212 -14.48 -17.17 -17.43
CA GLU A 212 -15.89 -16.87 -17.15
C GLU A 212 -16.04 -15.48 -16.50
N VAL A 213 -15.27 -15.19 -15.46
CA VAL A 213 -15.31 -13.85 -14.82
C VAL A 213 -14.75 -12.77 -15.74
N GLY A 214 -13.79 -13.12 -16.59
CA GLY A 214 -13.29 -12.28 -17.67
C GLY A 214 -14.26 -12.11 -18.84
N GLU A 215 -15.52 -12.55 -18.73
CA GLU A 215 -16.58 -12.45 -19.75
C GLU A 215 -16.22 -13.11 -21.10
N ASN A 216 -15.26 -14.02 -21.14
CA ASN A 216 -14.63 -14.56 -22.36
C ASN A 216 -13.91 -13.49 -23.22
N GLU A 217 -13.58 -12.33 -22.64
CA GLU A 217 -12.88 -11.22 -23.29
C GLU A 217 -11.41 -11.12 -22.86
N ILE A 218 -10.98 -11.96 -21.91
CA ILE A 218 -9.56 -12.06 -21.51
C ILE A 218 -8.80 -13.04 -22.40
N ASN A 219 -7.48 -12.91 -22.44
CA ASN A 219 -6.62 -13.82 -23.16
C ASN A 219 -6.53 -15.18 -22.44
N GLU A 220 -7.09 -16.23 -23.06
CA GLU A 220 -7.12 -17.58 -22.51
C GLU A 220 -5.73 -18.20 -22.27
N GLU A 221 -4.72 -17.82 -23.05
CA GLU A 221 -3.35 -18.32 -22.89
C GLU A 221 -2.75 -17.81 -21.58
N TYR A 222 -2.98 -16.53 -21.26
CA TYR A 222 -2.57 -15.93 -20.00
C TYR A 222 -3.32 -16.57 -18.82
N ALA A 223 -4.63 -16.76 -18.94
CA ALA A 223 -5.42 -17.45 -17.92
C ALA A 223 -4.91 -18.88 -17.68
N ALA A 224 -4.53 -19.59 -18.75
CA ALA A 224 -3.96 -20.92 -18.65
C ALA A 224 -2.59 -20.91 -17.96
N MET A 225 -1.73 -19.92 -18.24
CA MET A 225 -0.44 -19.77 -17.55
C MET A 225 -0.61 -19.52 -16.05
N ILE A 226 -1.52 -18.65 -15.66
CA ILE A 226 -1.82 -18.41 -14.24
C ILE A 226 -2.31 -19.70 -13.59
N ALA A 227 -3.27 -20.39 -14.21
CA ALA A 227 -3.89 -21.55 -13.60
C ALA A 227 -2.93 -22.75 -13.50
N ASN A 228 -2.19 -23.05 -14.57
CA ASN A 228 -1.24 -24.18 -14.64
C ASN A 228 -0.08 -24.03 -13.67
N ASN A 229 0.39 -22.80 -13.45
CA ASN A 229 1.49 -22.54 -12.51
C ASN A 229 1.01 -22.33 -11.07
N SER A 230 -0.31 -22.24 -10.82
CA SER A 230 -0.81 -21.77 -9.53
C SER A 230 -0.39 -22.65 -8.33
N ALA A 231 -0.51 -23.97 -8.43
CA ALA A 231 -0.07 -24.87 -7.36
C ALA A 231 1.45 -24.82 -7.12
N GLU A 232 2.24 -24.79 -8.19
CA GLU A 232 3.69 -24.69 -8.10
C GLU A 232 4.11 -23.36 -7.48
N ASN A 233 3.46 -22.26 -7.84
CA ASN A 233 3.70 -20.95 -7.25
C ASN A 233 3.45 -20.92 -5.74
N ILE A 234 2.41 -21.60 -5.26
CA ILE A 234 2.18 -21.74 -3.81
C ILE A 234 3.32 -22.51 -3.16
N GLN A 235 3.76 -23.62 -3.76
CA GLN A 235 4.88 -24.38 -3.22
C GLN A 235 6.18 -23.57 -3.24
N TRP A 236 6.44 -22.84 -4.33
CA TRP A 236 7.60 -21.98 -4.47
C TRP A 236 7.64 -20.88 -3.40
N LEU A 237 6.49 -20.28 -3.08
CA LEU A 237 6.41 -19.32 -1.96
C LEU A 237 6.80 -19.99 -0.64
N ILE A 238 6.26 -21.17 -0.35
CA ILE A 238 6.56 -21.93 0.87
C ILE A 238 8.05 -22.28 0.95
N ASP A 239 8.63 -22.76 -0.15
CA ASP A 239 10.05 -23.14 -0.23
C ASP A 239 10.98 -21.93 -0.02
N ASN A 240 10.49 -20.72 -0.29
CA ASN A 240 11.20 -19.45 -0.07
C ASN A 240 10.76 -18.73 1.22
N GLY A 241 10.17 -19.45 2.17
CA GLY A 241 9.94 -18.98 3.54
C GLY A 241 8.60 -18.29 3.77
N VAL A 242 7.68 -18.29 2.81
CA VAL A 242 6.32 -17.79 3.03
C VAL A 242 5.53 -18.81 3.84
N GLU A 243 5.04 -18.39 5.00
CA GLU A 243 4.13 -19.19 5.81
C GLU A 243 2.69 -18.97 5.34
N MET A 244 2.01 -20.05 4.96
CA MET A 244 0.62 -20.04 4.51
C MET A 244 -0.32 -20.50 5.63
N ASN A 245 -1.53 -19.96 5.69
CA ASN A 245 -2.58 -20.51 6.53
C ASN A 245 -2.98 -21.91 6.04
N GLU A 246 -3.31 -22.80 6.97
CA GLU A 246 -3.74 -24.16 6.64
C GLU A 246 -5.20 -24.24 6.20
N ASN A 247 -6.01 -23.21 6.46
CA ASN A 247 -7.42 -23.16 6.07
C ASN A 247 -7.61 -22.49 4.70
N ILE A 248 -8.79 -22.70 4.10
CA ILE A 248 -9.18 -22.10 2.82
C ILE A 248 -10.44 -21.25 2.99
N GLU A 249 -10.44 -20.10 2.32
CA GLU A 249 -11.50 -19.11 2.35
C GLU A 249 -12.41 -19.38 1.15
N VAL A 250 -13.69 -19.44 1.46
CA VAL A 250 -14.75 -19.41 0.45
C VAL A 250 -15.00 -17.94 0.10
N LEU A 251 -14.45 -17.49 -1.03
CA LEU A 251 -14.57 -16.08 -1.48
C LEU A 251 -16.03 -15.64 -1.63
N HIS A 252 -16.88 -16.55 -2.10
CA HIS A 252 -18.33 -16.42 -2.20
C HIS A 252 -18.93 -17.83 -2.26
N SER A 253 -20.10 -18.09 -1.68
CA SER A 253 -20.65 -19.46 -1.60
C SER A 253 -20.89 -20.08 -2.98
N THR A 254 -21.18 -19.25 -3.98
CA THR A 254 -21.42 -19.66 -5.36
C THR A 254 -20.15 -19.90 -6.18
N ILE A 255 -18.98 -19.49 -5.67
CA ILE A 255 -17.69 -19.68 -6.35
C ILE A 255 -17.06 -20.95 -5.76
N GLN A 256 -17.19 -22.04 -6.51
CA GLN A 256 -16.65 -23.34 -6.14
C GLN A 256 -15.74 -23.89 -7.24
N PRO A 257 -14.75 -24.74 -6.89
CA PRO A 257 -14.26 -25.00 -5.53
C PRO A 257 -13.63 -23.76 -4.88
N ALA A 258 -13.42 -23.81 -3.56
CA ALA A 258 -12.78 -22.73 -2.82
C ALA A 258 -11.29 -22.63 -3.17
N ARG A 259 -10.83 -21.40 -3.46
CA ARG A 259 -9.47 -21.08 -3.94
C ARG A 259 -8.77 -19.99 -3.15
N GLY A 260 -9.40 -19.42 -2.12
CA GLY A 260 -8.80 -18.33 -1.34
C GLY A 260 -7.81 -18.86 -0.33
N LEU A 261 -6.51 -18.90 -0.67
CA LEU A 261 -5.43 -19.10 0.31
C LEU A 261 -4.98 -17.74 0.85
N TRP A 262 -4.34 -17.72 2.02
CA TRP A 262 -3.71 -16.50 2.55
C TRP A 262 -2.45 -16.80 3.38
N THR A 263 -1.61 -15.78 3.53
CA THR A 263 -0.44 -15.83 4.41
C THR A 263 -0.86 -16.05 5.86
N ALA A 264 -0.06 -16.78 6.64
CA ALA A 264 -0.33 -17.00 8.06
C ALA A 264 -0.36 -15.69 8.86
N GLU A 265 0.45 -14.71 8.47
CA GLU A 265 0.51 -13.36 9.05
C GLU A 265 -0.75 -12.53 8.76
N GLY A 266 -1.45 -12.81 7.64
CA GLY A 266 -2.74 -12.19 7.31
C GLY A 266 -2.65 -10.92 6.47
N THR A 267 -1.45 -10.49 6.07
CA THR A 267 -1.25 -9.39 5.12
C THR A 267 -0.30 -9.78 3.99
N GLY A 268 -0.15 -8.91 3.01
CA GLY A 268 0.82 -9.10 1.93
C GLY A 268 2.28 -9.02 2.38
N ALA A 269 2.55 -8.52 3.59
CA ALA A 269 3.89 -8.57 4.21
C ALA A 269 4.38 -10.02 4.32
N GLY A 270 3.47 -10.96 4.58
CA GLY A 270 3.76 -12.39 4.62
C GLY A 270 4.29 -12.95 3.29
N PHE A 271 4.06 -12.29 2.16
CA PHE A 271 4.72 -12.63 0.89
C PHE A 271 6.05 -11.89 0.72
N THR A 272 6.04 -10.57 0.90
CA THR A 272 7.16 -9.72 0.49
C THR A 272 8.37 -9.86 1.41
N GLN A 273 8.16 -9.96 2.72
CA GLN A 273 9.26 -10.00 3.69
C GLN A 273 10.10 -11.28 3.57
N PRO A 274 9.52 -12.50 3.45
CA PRO A 274 10.32 -13.71 3.25
C PRO A 274 11.11 -13.68 1.94
N LEU A 275 10.52 -13.21 0.84
CA LEU A 275 11.21 -13.11 -0.45
C LEU A 275 12.35 -12.08 -0.42
N GLU A 276 12.12 -10.92 0.20
CA GLU A 276 13.16 -9.92 0.42
C GLU A 276 14.29 -10.46 1.31
N ALA A 277 13.95 -11.16 2.40
CA ALA A 277 14.92 -11.81 3.27
C ALA A 277 15.74 -12.85 2.51
N LYS A 278 15.10 -13.61 1.62
CA LYS A 278 15.76 -14.60 0.77
C LYS A 278 16.75 -13.96 -0.20
N LEU A 279 16.35 -12.89 -0.89
CA LEU A 279 17.27 -12.11 -1.75
C LEU A 279 18.48 -11.57 -0.98
N LYS A 280 18.27 -11.06 0.25
CA LYS A 280 19.36 -10.59 1.12
C LYS A 280 20.27 -11.73 1.58
N GLU A 281 19.71 -12.90 1.91
CA GLU A 281 20.48 -14.12 2.25
C GLU A 281 21.40 -14.53 1.09
N GLU A 282 20.86 -14.52 -0.13
CA GLU A 282 21.58 -14.84 -1.38
C GLU A 282 22.49 -13.68 -1.85
N LYS A 283 22.52 -12.56 -1.12
CA LYS A 283 23.34 -11.37 -1.39
C LYS A 283 23.04 -10.70 -2.74
N VAL A 284 21.78 -10.76 -3.19
CA VAL A 284 21.29 -9.92 -4.27
C VAL A 284 21.27 -8.47 -3.78
N GLU A 285 21.79 -7.55 -4.60
CA GLU A 285 21.85 -6.13 -4.27
C GLU A 285 20.47 -5.50 -4.44
N ILE A 286 19.97 -4.87 -3.37
CA ILE A 286 18.70 -4.13 -3.35
C ILE A 286 18.98 -2.67 -2.99
N LEU A 287 18.63 -1.75 -3.89
CA LEU A 287 18.77 -0.32 -3.70
C LEU A 287 17.39 0.32 -3.44
N TYR A 288 17.11 0.68 -2.19
CA TYR A 288 15.90 1.43 -1.81
C TYR A 288 16.07 2.93 -2.06
N SER A 289 14.97 3.68 -2.01
CA SER A 289 14.99 5.14 -2.25
C SER A 289 15.69 5.48 -3.57
N THR A 290 15.53 4.60 -4.58
CA THR A 290 16.22 4.65 -5.86
C THR A 290 15.20 4.62 -7.02
N PRO A 291 14.40 5.69 -7.21
CA PRO A 291 13.50 5.80 -8.36
C PRO A 291 14.24 5.71 -9.68
N ALA A 292 13.85 4.74 -10.52
CA ALA A 292 14.20 4.75 -11.93
C ALA A 292 13.46 5.89 -12.64
N THR A 293 14.17 6.61 -13.49
CA THR A 293 13.66 7.81 -14.17
C THR A 293 13.59 7.60 -15.68
N GLU A 294 14.51 6.84 -16.26
CA GLU A 294 14.61 6.59 -17.70
C GLU A 294 15.15 5.19 -18.03
N LEU A 295 14.68 4.59 -19.12
CA LEU A 295 15.32 3.43 -19.74
C LEU A 295 16.47 3.90 -20.63
N ILE A 296 17.59 3.19 -20.58
CA ILE A 296 18.74 3.44 -21.45
C ILE A 296 18.56 2.57 -22.70
N GLU A 297 18.35 3.20 -23.85
CA GLU A 297 18.17 2.49 -25.13
C GLU A 297 19.35 2.72 -26.07
N LYS A 298 19.79 1.65 -26.73
CA LYS A 298 20.77 1.70 -27.82
C LYS A 298 20.35 0.79 -28.96
N ASP A 299 20.26 1.36 -30.17
CA ASP A 299 19.96 0.63 -31.41
C ASP A 299 18.69 -0.26 -31.31
N GLY A 300 17.63 0.21 -30.64
CA GLY A 300 16.37 -0.53 -30.48
C GLY A 300 16.35 -1.54 -29.33
N THR A 301 17.41 -1.59 -28.51
CA THR A 301 17.58 -2.51 -27.37
C THR A 301 17.71 -1.71 -26.09
N VAL A 302 16.93 -2.05 -25.08
CA VAL A 302 17.07 -1.51 -23.73
C VAL A 302 18.24 -2.19 -23.05
N ILE A 303 19.16 -1.40 -22.49
CA ILE A 303 20.45 -1.84 -21.96
C ILE A 303 20.73 -1.31 -20.54
N GLY A 304 19.66 -0.96 -19.81
CA GLY A 304 19.79 -0.46 -18.44
C GLY A 304 18.78 0.62 -18.09
N VAL A 305 19.00 1.23 -16.93
CA VAL A 305 18.15 2.30 -16.40
C VAL A 305 18.99 3.44 -15.81
N MET A 306 18.49 4.65 -15.94
CA MET A 306 18.89 5.77 -15.11
C MET A 306 17.96 5.85 -13.90
N ALA A 307 18.54 6.18 -12.75
CA ALA A 307 17.85 6.37 -11.49
C ALA A 307 18.46 7.55 -10.72
N SER A 308 17.79 7.96 -9.66
CA SER A 308 18.32 8.92 -8.69
C SER A 308 18.02 8.44 -7.28
N ASN A 309 18.64 9.04 -6.26
CA ASN A 309 18.30 8.79 -4.86
C ASN A 309 18.07 10.08 -4.07
N ASP A 310 17.65 9.94 -2.82
CA ASP A 310 17.37 11.07 -1.91
C ASP A 310 18.61 11.89 -1.54
N ASN A 311 19.82 11.36 -1.78
CA ASN A 311 21.08 12.09 -1.57
C ASN A 311 21.44 12.99 -2.77
N GLY A 312 20.61 12.98 -3.82
CA GLY A 312 20.85 13.72 -5.06
C GLY A 312 21.82 13.02 -6.02
N ASP A 313 22.18 11.75 -5.76
CA ASP A 313 23.05 10.99 -6.65
C ASP A 313 22.32 10.68 -7.97
N THR A 314 23.06 10.75 -9.07
CA THR A 314 22.63 10.19 -10.36
C THR A 314 23.18 8.78 -10.48
N ILE A 315 22.30 7.81 -10.65
CA ILE A 315 22.64 6.39 -10.69
C ILE A 315 22.40 5.87 -12.10
N THR A 316 23.42 5.24 -12.69
CA THR A 316 23.32 4.55 -13.98
C THR A 316 23.52 3.06 -13.74
N ILE A 317 22.54 2.23 -14.10
CA ILE A 317 22.65 0.76 -14.01
C ILE A 317 22.66 0.21 -15.42
N ASN A 318 23.83 -0.20 -15.90
CA ASN A 318 23.96 -0.90 -17.18
C ASN A 318 23.55 -2.37 -16.98
N ALA A 319 22.68 -2.87 -17.83
CA ALA A 319 22.17 -4.24 -17.77
C ALA A 319 21.97 -4.82 -19.18
N GLU A 320 21.99 -6.15 -19.30
CA GLU A 320 21.61 -6.81 -20.56
C GLU A 320 20.09 -6.84 -20.72
N VAL A 321 19.36 -6.96 -19.59
CA VAL A 321 17.90 -6.97 -19.55
C VAL A 321 17.37 -6.12 -18.41
N VAL A 322 16.26 -5.41 -18.65
CA VAL A 322 15.49 -4.66 -17.67
C VAL A 322 14.12 -5.32 -17.47
N ILE A 323 13.73 -5.56 -16.22
CA ILE A 323 12.37 -6.00 -15.86
C ILE A 323 11.66 -4.86 -15.14
N LEU A 324 10.57 -4.34 -15.72
CA LEU A 324 9.69 -3.38 -15.08
C LEU A 324 8.64 -4.12 -14.23
N ALA A 325 8.68 -3.92 -12.92
CA ALA A 325 7.74 -4.47 -11.93
C ALA A 325 7.17 -3.37 -11.02
N THR A 326 6.90 -2.20 -11.61
CA THR A 326 6.72 -0.91 -10.91
C THR A 326 5.33 -0.64 -10.37
N GLY A 327 4.40 -1.59 -10.48
CA GLY A 327 3.00 -1.34 -10.15
C GLY A 327 2.27 -0.50 -11.22
N GLY A 328 1.04 -0.08 -10.90
CA GLY A 328 0.18 0.77 -11.71
C GLY A 328 0.37 2.27 -11.50
N TYR A 329 -0.71 3.04 -11.69
CA TYR A 329 -0.69 4.51 -11.74
C TYR A 329 -1.81 5.19 -10.95
N THR A 330 -2.35 4.54 -9.93
CA THR A 330 -3.47 5.03 -9.11
C THR A 330 -3.22 6.37 -8.41
N HIS A 331 -1.97 6.72 -8.09
CA HIS A 331 -1.58 8.03 -7.53
C HIS A 331 -1.18 9.05 -8.61
N ASN A 332 -1.18 8.68 -9.89
CA ASN A 332 -0.95 9.60 -11.00
C ASN A 332 -2.25 10.30 -11.39
N LYS A 333 -2.42 11.54 -10.93
CA LYS A 333 -3.64 12.34 -11.18
C LYS A 333 -3.92 12.58 -12.66
N GLU A 334 -2.88 12.68 -13.49
CA GLU A 334 -3.03 12.94 -14.92
C GLU A 334 -3.53 11.69 -15.63
N MET A 335 -2.87 10.54 -15.42
CA MET A 335 -3.31 9.25 -15.98
C MET A 335 -4.69 8.84 -15.46
N MET A 336 -4.97 9.04 -14.17
CA MET A 336 -6.30 8.77 -13.61
C MET A 336 -7.37 9.70 -14.20
N ALA A 337 -7.06 10.97 -14.47
CA ALA A 337 -8.02 11.87 -15.11
C ALA A 337 -8.29 11.51 -16.58
N GLU A 338 -7.29 10.99 -17.28
CA GLU A 338 -7.39 10.55 -18.67
C GLU A 338 -8.13 9.21 -18.80
N PHE A 339 -7.67 8.18 -18.09
CA PHE A 339 -8.16 6.81 -18.25
C PHE A 339 -9.34 6.46 -17.34
N HIS A 340 -9.45 7.13 -16.19
CA HIS A 340 -10.48 6.81 -15.18
C HIS A 340 -11.19 8.06 -14.64
N PRO A 341 -11.87 8.84 -15.50
CA PRO A 341 -12.45 10.13 -15.11
C PRO A 341 -13.46 10.03 -13.95
N PHE A 342 -14.07 8.86 -13.74
CA PHE A 342 -14.96 8.56 -12.62
C PHE A 342 -14.21 8.25 -11.32
N LEU A 343 -13.06 7.55 -11.40
CA LEU A 343 -12.28 7.11 -10.25
C LEU A 343 -11.21 8.12 -9.81
N LYS A 344 -10.91 9.16 -10.59
CA LYS A 344 -9.82 10.11 -10.27
C LYS A 344 -9.88 10.78 -8.89
N ASN A 345 -11.04 10.77 -8.23
CA ASN A 345 -11.24 11.34 -6.90
C ASN A 345 -11.65 10.30 -5.86
N VAL A 346 -11.67 9.00 -6.19
CA VAL A 346 -11.97 7.96 -5.20
C VAL A 346 -10.75 7.72 -4.31
N VAL A 347 -11.01 7.23 -3.10
CA VAL A 347 -9.95 6.83 -2.18
C VAL A 347 -9.22 5.63 -2.77
N THR A 348 -7.90 5.58 -2.63
CA THR A 348 -7.10 4.42 -3.03
C THR A 348 -6.36 3.78 -1.87
N ASN A 349 -6.27 2.45 -1.89
CA ASN A 349 -5.48 1.64 -0.96
C ASN A 349 -4.21 1.04 -1.58
N THR A 350 -3.70 1.61 -2.68
CA THR A 350 -2.38 1.30 -3.25
C THR A 350 -1.24 2.07 -2.58
N SER A 351 0.00 1.62 -2.74
CA SER A 351 1.17 2.38 -2.26
C SER A 351 1.23 3.77 -2.92
N GLU A 352 1.66 4.79 -2.17
CA GLU A 352 1.89 6.16 -2.68
C GLU A 352 2.86 6.17 -3.87
N GLY A 353 3.72 5.16 -3.98
CA GLY A 353 4.61 4.97 -5.12
C GLY A 353 3.93 4.50 -6.41
N ASN A 354 2.63 4.26 -6.44
CA ASN A 354 1.93 3.74 -7.62
C ASN A 354 1.60 4.90 -8.60
N THR A 355 2.61 5.46 -9.25
CA THR A 355 2.53 6.70 -10.06
C THR A 355 2.73 6.49 -11.56
N GLY A 356 2.80 5.25 -12.03
CA GLY A 356 2.89 4.94 -13.47
C GLY A 356 4.29 5.08 -14.07
N ASP A 357 5.35 5.17 -13.27
CA ASP A 357 6.71 5.48 -13.75
C ASP A 357 7.20 4.47 -14.80
N GLY A 358 6.96 3.17 -14.59
CA GLY A 358 7.31 2.12 -15.56
C GLY A 358 6.51 2.19 -16.86
N ILE A 359 5.24 2.62 -16.80
CA ILE A 359 4.41 2.83 -17.99
C ILE A 359 4.97 3.98 -18.82
N ILE A 360 5.26 5.12 -18.17
CA ILE A 360 5.83 6.30 -18.81
C ILE A 360 7.20 5.98 -19.43
N MET A 361 8.04 5.24 -18.71
CA MET A 361 9.33 4.78 -19.22
C MET A 361 9.18 3.85 -20.43
N GLY A 362 8.25 2.89 -20.39
CA GLY A 362 7.98 1.97 -21.49
C GLY A 362 7.45 2.67 -22.75
N GLU A 363 6.50 3.60 -22.60
CA GLU A 363 5.96 4.37 -23.73
C GLU A 363 7.05 5.16 -24.46
N LYS A 364 8.02 5.73 -23.72
CA LYS A 364 9.15 6.49 -24.31
C LYS A 364 10.02 5.64 -25.24
N VAL A 365 10.09 4.32 -25.04
CA VAL A 365 10.82 3.38 -25.91
C VAL A 365 9.91 2.64 -26.91
N GLY A 366 8.66 3.09 -27.03
CA GLY A 366 7.68 2.63 -28.02
C GLY A 366 6.84 1.43 -27.60
N ALA A 367 6.72 1.15 -26.30
CA ALA A 367 5.84 0.09 -25.81
C ALA A 367 4.37 0.41 -26.12
N ASN A 368 3.61 -0.63 -26.48
CA ASN A 368 2.16 -0.54 -26.60
C ASN A 368 1.51 -0.52 -25.21
N LEU A 369 0.35 0.15 -25.10
CA LEU A 369 -0.47 0.14 -23.89
C LEU A 369 -1.83 -0.48 -24.16
N ILE A 370 -2.24 -1.40 -23.31
CA ILE A 370 -3.53 -2.10 -23.39
C ILE A 370 -4.35 -1.93 -22.11
N MET A 371 -5.66 -2.16 -22.20
CA MET A 371 -6.60 -2.13 -21.08
C MET A 371 -6.50 -0.87 -20.20
N LYS A 372 -6.25 0.30 -20.80
CA LYS A 372 -6.03 1.57 -20.09
C LYS A 372 -7.14 1.89 -19.07
N GLU A 373 -8.38 1.53 -19.36
CA GLU A 373 -9.54 1.77 -18.47
C GLU A 373 -9.75 0.65 -17.42
N GLY A 374 -8.82 -0.28 -17.28
CA GLY A 374 -8.87 -1.40 -16.35
C GLY A 374 -8.45 -1.02 -14.92
N ALA A 375 -9.34 -1.25 -13.95
CA ALA A 375 -9.15 -0.93 -12.54
C ALA A 375 -9.68 -2.02 -11.59
N ILE A 376 -8.99 -2.21 -10.47
CA ILE A 376 -9.44 -3.07 -9.37
C ILE A 376 -10.24 -2.20 -8.41
N ASP A 377 -11.57 -2.22 -8.53
CA ASP A 377 -12.43 -1.42 -7.67
C ASP A 377 -13.16 -2.27 -6.62
N ILE A 378 -13.24 -1.73 -5.41
CA ILE A 378 -13.98 -2.33 -4.29
C ILE A 378 -14.91 -1.31 -3.66
N ALA A 379 -16.03 -1.79 -3.11
CA ALA A 379 -16.91 -0.96 -2.31
C ALA A 379 -17.02 -1.50 -0.89
N THR A 380 -16.46 -0.76 0.07
CA THR A 380 -16.30 -1.22 1.46
C THR A 380 -16.72 -0.15 2.46
N ASN A 381 -16.99 -0.55 3.69
CA ASN A 381 -17.09 0.40 4.78
C ASN A 381 -15.70 0.99 5.09
N PRO A 382 -15.55 2.32 5.21
CA PRO A 382 -14.24 2.95 5.40
C PRO A 382 -13.46 2.50 6.64
N MET A 383 -14.16 2.03 7.68
CA MET A 383 -13.54 1.67 8.95
C MET A 383 -13.31 0.18 9.07
N THR A 384 -14.33 -0.62 8.75
CA THR A 384 -14.24 -2.07 8.92
C THR A 384 -13.62 -2.76 7.70
N TYR A 385 -13.37 -2.01 6.61
CA TYR A 385 -12.92 -2.51 5.30
C TYR A 385 -13.74 -3.69 4.75
N TYR A 386 -14.99 -3.82 5.19
CA TYR A 386 -15.82 -4.97 4.86
C TYR A 386 -16.73 -4.63 3.69
N GLY A 387 -16.68 -5.45 2.63
CA GLY A 387 -17.53 -5.36 1.44
C GLY A 387 -18.59 -6.46 1.47
N TYR A 388 -19.66 -6.22 2.23
CA TYR A 388 -20.80 -7.13 2.42
C TYR A 388 -21.24 -7.87 1.14
N GLY A 389 -21.56 -9.15 1.19
CA GLY A 389 -22.05 -9.99 0.08
C GLY A 389 -23.42 -10.63 0.37
N GLU A 390 -23.61 -11.88 -0.05
CA GLU A 390 -24.84 -12.66 0.17
C GLU A 390 -25.23 -12.86 1.65
N GLU A 391 -24.27 -12.78 2.57
CA GLU A 391 -24.53 -12.79 4.00
C GLU A 391 -25.29 -11.54 4.48
N PHE A 392 -25.26 -10.46 3.68
CA PHE A 392 -25.98 -9.23 3.97
C PHE A 392 -27.45 -9.34 3.58
N LYS A 393 -28.28 -9.62 4.58
CA LYS A 393 -29.72 -9.80 4.39
C LYS A 393 -30.53 -8.50 4.29
N GLY A 394 -29.87 -7.36 4.43
CA GLY A 394 -30.46 -6.03 4.25
C GLY A 394 -30.56 -5.60 2.79
N LEU A 395 -30.69 -4.29 2.56
CA LEU A 395 -30.69 -3.70 1.23
C LEU A 395 -29.66 -2.57 1.09
N PHE A 396 -29.24 -2.29 -0.15
CA PHE A 396 -28.31 -1.21 -0.47
C PHE A 396 -29.06 -0.10 -1.18
N VAL A 397 -28.85 1.14 -0.74
CA VAL A 397 -29.44 2.33 -1.38
C VAL A 397 -28.37 3.33 -1.78
N SER A 398 -28.57 3.97 -2.93
CA SER A 398 -27.79 5.15 -3.34
C SER A 398 -27.89 6.27 -2.29
N GLU A 399 -27.12 7.35 -2.47
CA GLU A 399 -27.25 8.55 -1.63
C GLU A 399 -28.66 9.19 -1.70
N SER A 400 -29.42 8.97 -2.79
CA SER A 400 -30.81 9.41 -2.90
C SER A 400 -31.82 8.51 -2.18
N GLY A 401 -31.38 7.35 -1.66
CA GLY A 401 -32.27 6.37 -1.00
C GLY A 401 -32.90 5.35 -1.95
N GLU A 402 -32.39 5.17 -3.17
CA GLU A 402 -32.91 4.20 -4.15
C GLU A 402 -32.11 2.90 -4.15
N ARG A 403 -32.79 1.74 -4.17
CA ARG A 403 -32.14 0.47 -4.52
C ARG A 403 -31.65 0.49 -5.95
N PHE A 404 -30.54 -0.19 -6.21
CA PHE A 404 -29.89 -0.16 -7.52
C PHE A 404 -29.33 -1.50 -8.01
N LEU A 405 -29.35 -2.55 -7.19
CA LEU A 405 -28.86 -3.89 -7.52
C LEU A 405 -29.37 -4.98 -6.56
N ASP A 406 -29.07 -6.23 -6.87
CA ASP A 406 -29.19 -7.37 -5.95
C ASP A 406 -28.01 -7.40 -4.98
N GLU A 407 -28.25 -7.17 -3.70
CA GLU A 407 -27.23 -7.03 -2.67
C GLU A 407 -26.40 -8.30 -2.43
N SER A 408 -26.89 -9.46 -2.89
CA SER A 408 -26.21 -10.75 -2.76
C SER A 408 -25.16 -11.03 -3.83
N ILE A 409 -25.05 -10.17 -4.86
CA ILE A 409 -23.99 -10.34 -5.86
C ILE A 409 -22.61 -10.07 -5.24
N PHE A 410 -21.61 -10.74 -5.80
CA PHE A 410 -20.22 -10.58 -5.40
C PHE A 410 -19.77 -9.12 -5.52
N HIS A 411 -18.95 -8.64 -4.59
CA HIS A 411 -18.69 -7.20 -4.48
C HIS A 411 -17.90 -6.61 -5.64
N PHE A 412 -17.15 -7.41 -6.41
CA PHE A 412 -16.51 -6.95 -7.65
C PHE A 412 -17.52 -6.80 -8.80
N THR A 413 -18.51 -7.70 -8.89
CA THR A 413 -19.66 -7.53 -9.80
C THR A 413 -20.43 -6.24 -9.47
N ARG A 414 -20.53 -5.90 -8.17
CA ARG A 414 -21.20 -4.68 -7.69
C ARG A 414 -20.51 -3.40 -8.14
N THR A 415 -19.18 -3.33 -8.12
CA THR A 415 -18.47 -2.10 -8.49
C THR A 415 -18.71 -1.74 -9.95
N ARG A 416 -18.85 -2.73 -10.86
CA ARG A 416 -19.32 -2.49 -12.24
C ARG A 416 -20.67 -1.77 -12.28
N VAL A 417 -21.67 -2.25 -11.54
CA VAL A 417 -23.00 -1.63 -11.49
C VAL A 417 -22.92 -0.20 -10.95
N MET A 418 -22.05 0.04 -9.97
CA MET A 418 -21.80 1.36 -9.42
C MET A 418 -21.21 2.32 -10.47
N LEU A 419 -20.19 1.90 -11.21
CA LEU A 419 -19.58 2.68 -12.29
C LEU A 419 -20.61 3.02 -13.39
N GLU A 420 -21.36 2.04 -13.88
CA GLU A 420 -22.36 2.22 -14.94
C GLU A 420 -23.49 3.18 -14.55
N LYS A 421 -23.86 3.20 -13.27
CA LYS A 421 -24.91 4.09 -12.74
C LYS A 421 -24.39 5.42 -12.22
N GLY A 422 -23.08 5.63 -12.20
CA GLY A 422 -22.46 6.83 -11.64
C GLY A 422 -22.62 6.94 -10.12
N ILE A 423 -22.63 5.82 -9.40
CA ILE A 423 -22.78 5.74 -7.94
C ILE A 423 -21.40 5.60 -7.29
N ASN A 424 -20.92 6.64 -6.61
CA ASN A 424 -19.65 6.57 -5.87
C ASN A 424 -19.81 5.96 -4.48
N ASN A 425 -20.92 6.25 -3.82
CA ASN A 425 -21.17 5.85 -2.45
C ASN A 425 -22.61 5.35 -2.31
N PHE A 426 -22.82 4.47 -1.35
CA PHE A 426 -24.15 3.97 -1.01
C PHE A 426 -24.26 3.71 0.49
N TRP A 427 -25.47 3.42 0.94
CA TRP A 427 -25.78 3.04 2.32
C TRP A 427 -26.23 1.58 2.37
N ALA A 428 -25.62 0.82 3.27
CA ALA A 428 -26.07 -0.52 3.62
C ALA A 428 -27.07 -0.44 4.78
N ILE A 429 -28.32 -0.80 4.52
CA ILE A 429 -29.44 -0.67 5.47
C ILE A 429 -29.76 -2.04 6.05
N THR A 430 -29.76 -2.16 7.38
CA THR A 430 -30.04 -3.43 8.07
C THR A 430 -30.78 -3.20 9.40
N PRO A 431 -31.70 -4.09 9.80
CA PRO A 431 -32.24 -4.12 11.16
C PRO A 431 -31.34 -4.90 12.13
N GLU A 432 -30.29 -5.55 11.64
CA GLU A 432 -29.40 -6.40 12.45
C GLU A 432 -28.19 -5.61 12.97
N TYR A 433 -27.95 -5.69 14.27
CA TYR A 433 -26.75 -5.16 14.89
C TYR A 433 -25.66 -6.23 14.98
N ASN A 434 -24.42 -5.85 14.70
CA ASN A 434 -23.22 -6.63 14.95
C ASN A 434 -22.05 -5.68 15.28
N ASP A 435 -20.88 -6.23 15.59
CA ASP A 435 -19.71 -5.43 15.97
C ASP A 435 -19.31 -4.42 14.87
N ARG A 436 -19.39 -4.81 13.59
CA ARG A 436 -19.08 -3.93 12.45
C ARG A 436 -20.05 -2.75 12.33
N VAL A 437 -21.33 -2.96 12.64
CA VAL A 437 -22.32 -1.88 12.72
C VAL A 437 -21.91 -0.90 13.82
N GLY A 438 -21.56 -1.41 15.00
CA GLY A 438 -21.09 -0.62 16.14
C GLY A 438 -19.85 0.21 15.82
N GLU A 439 -18.81 -0.42 15.26
CA GLU A 439 -17.55 0.22 14.87
C GLU A 439 -17.78 1.34 13.85
N SER A 440 -18.58 1.06 12.81
CA SER A 440 -18.90 2.04 11.77
C SER A 440 -19.63 3.26 12.36
N ILE A 441 -20.62 3.05 13.25
CA ILE A 441 -21.33 4.15 13.92
C ILE A 441 -20.39 4.95 14.82
N ALA A 442 -19.60 4.27 15.65
CA ALA A 442 -18.66 4.92 16.57
C ALA A 442 -17.63 5.81 15.84
N ALA A 443 -17.24 5.39 14.64
CA ALA A 443 -16.31 6.12 13.78
C ALA A 443 -16.98 7.17 12.86
N GLY A 444 -18.30 7.35 12.95
CA GLY A 444 -19.03 8.36 12.17
C GLY A 444 -19.34 7.96 10.72
N PHE A 445 -19.16 6.69 10.38
CA PHE A 445 -19.51 6.10 9.08
C PHE A 445 -20.82 5.33 9.11
N GLY A 446 -21.61 5.45 10.18
CA GLY A 446 -22.92 4.85 10.27
C GLY A 446 -23.88 5.63 11.14
N PHE A 447 -25.15 5.29 11.02
CA PHE A 447 -26.24 5.85 11.81
C PHE A 447 -27.11 4.74 12.39
N GLU A 448 -27.67 5.01 13.58
CA GLU A 448 -28.78 4.24 14.14
C GLU A 448 -30.03 5.13 14.25
N ALA A 449 -31.21 4.54 14.06
CA ALA A 449 -32.49 5.22 14.18
C ALA A 449 -33.57 4.25 14.69
N ASN A 450 -34.62 4.78 15.30
CA ASN A 450 -35.76 3.99 15.76
C ASN A 450 -36.83 3.81 14.66
N THR A 451 -36.82 4.66 13.63
CA THR A 451 -37.74 4.56 12.49
C THR A 451 -37.04 4.82 11.16
N ILE A 452 -37.67 4.41 10.06
CA ILE A 452 -37.13 4.66 8.70
C ILE A 452 -37.17 6.16 8.36
N GLU A 453 -38.14 6.91 8.89
CA GLU A 453 -38.23 8.36 8.74
C GLU A 453 -37.04 9.07 9.38
N GLU A 454 -36.68 8.68 10.61
CA GLU A 454 -35.49 9.20 11.30
C GLU A 454 -34.21 8.82 10.53
N LEU A 455 -34.11 7.57 10.06
CA LEU A 455 -32.97 7.12 9.28
C LEU A 455 -32.83 7.91 7.97
N GLN A 456 -33.95 8.19 7.29
CA GLN A 456 -34.00 8.97 6.06
C GLN A 456 -33.46 10.39 6.28
N GLU A 457 -33.81 11.04 7.38
CA GLU A 457 -33.30 12.37 7.73
C GLU A 457 -31.77 12.34 7.97
N LEU A 458 -31.27 11.30 8.67
CA LEU A 458 -29.85 11.13 8.96
C LEU A 458 -29.00 10.92 7.70
N ILE A 459 -29.44 10.02 6.81
CA ILE A 459 -28.71 9.71 5.57
C ILE A 459 -28.99 10.70 4.43
N LYS A 460 -30.01 11.55 4.58
CA LYS A 460 -30.53 12.49 3.56
C LYS A 460 -31.00 11.81 2.26
N GLY A 461 -31.51 10.60 2.36
CA GLY A 461 -31.94 9.78 1.22
C GLY A 461 -33.42 9.95 0.95
N GLU A 462 -33.82 10.97 0.18
CA GLU A 462 -35.22 11.39 -0.03
C GLU A 462 -36.21 10.27 -0.41
N LYS A 463 -35.73 9.19 -1.03
CA LYS A 463 -36.55 8.05 -1.48
C LYS A 463 -36.51 6.83 -0.56
N LEU A 464 -35.82 6.90 0.58
CA LEU A 464 -35.57 5.75 1.46
C LEU A 464 -36.87 5.08 1.93
N ILE A 465 -37.84 5.87 2.41
CA ILE A 465 -39.11 5.33 2.92
C ILE A 465 -39.84 4.51 1.85
N GLU A 466 -39.94 5.04 0.62
CA GLU A 466 -40.57 4.33 -0.51
C GLU A 466 -39.83 3.02 -0.82
N THR A 467 -38.50 3.10 -0.92
CA THR A 467 -37.63 1.96 -1.19
C THR A 467 -37.75 0.86 -0.14
N VAL A 468 -37.74 1.21 1.15
CA VAL A 468 -37.84 0.24 2.25
C VAL A 468 -39.23 -0.41 2.27
N ASN A 469 -40.29 0.36 2.06
CA ASN A 469 -41.65 -0.19 2.01
C ASN A 469 -41.81 -1.20 0.86
N GLN A 470 -41.30 -0.88 -0.32
CA GLN A 470 -41.29 -1.78 -1.47
C GLN A 470 -40.48 -3.05 -1.16
N TYR A 471 -39.24 -2.91 -0.67
CA TYR A 471 -38.39 -4.04 -0.32
C TYR A 471 -39.02 -4.95 0.74
N ASN A 472 -39.64 -4.38 1.78
CA ASN A 472 -40.31 -5.14 2.83
C ASN A 472 -41.50 -5.95 2.26
N ALA A 473 -42.24 -5.40 1.31
CA ALA A 473 -43.32 -6.12 0.63
C ALA A 473 -42.77 -7.31 -0.19
N LEU A 474 -41.69 -7.11 -0.93
CA LEU A 474 -41.02 -8.15 -1.72
C LEU A 474 -40.44 -9.26 -0.82
N ALA A 475 -39.75 -8.87 0.27
CA ALA A 475 -39.16 -9.80 1.23
C ALA A 475 -40.22 -10.68 1.92
N LYS A 476 -41.36 -10.09 2.31
CA LYS A 476 -42.49 -10.84 2.89
C LYS A 476 -43.14 -11.79 1.88
N ASN A 477 -43.14 -11.42 0.60
CA ASN A 477 -43.63 -12.27 -0.48
C ASN A 477 -42.62 -13.35 -0.89
N GLY A 478 -41.35 -13.24 -0.47
CA GLY A 478 -40.28 -14.18 -0.81
C GLY A 478 -39.85 -14.12 -2.28
N SER A 479 -40.00 -12.97 -2.94
CA SER A 479 -39.59 -12.79 -4.34
C SER A 479 -39.22 -11.33 -4.61
N ASP A 480 -37.95 -11.08 -4.92
CA ASP A 480 -37.47 -9.78 -5.36
C ASP A 480 -37.68 -9.61 -6.86
N THR A 481 -38.83 -9.02 -7.23
CA THR A 481 -39.12 -8.72 -8.64
C THR A 481 -38.38 -7.50 -9.16
N ASP A 482 -37.70 -6.73 -8.30
CA ASP A 482 -36.98 -5.52 -8.71
C ASP A 482 -35.59 -5.88 -9.24
N PHE A 483 -34.83 -6.71 -8.51
CA PHE A 483 -33.44 -7.05 -8.84
C PHE A 483 -33.09 -8.54 -8.81
N GLY A 484 -34.02 -9.42 -8.40
CA GLY A 484 -33.80 -10.87 -8.44
C GLY A 484 -33.06 -11.45 -7.23
N LYS A 485 -32.86 -10.70 -6.14
CA LYS A 485 -32.29 -11.21 -4.89
C LYS A 485 -33.04 -12.47 -4.43
N LYS A 486 -32.30 -13.55 -4.17
CA LYS A 486 -32.89 -14.82 -3.71
C LYS A 486 -33.54 -14.65 -2.34
N ALA A 487 -34.70 -15.30 -2.17
CA ALA A 487 -35.53 -15.19 -0.96
C ALA A 487 -34.78 -15.49 0.36
N GLU A 488 -33.83 -16.42 0.34
CA GLU A 488 -33.03 -16.80 1.52
C GLU A 488 -32.11 -15.68 2.03
N TYR A 489 -31.77 -14.73 1.15
CA TYR A 489 -30.97 -13.55 1.44
C TYR A 489 -31.83 -12.30 1.66
N MET A 490 -33.17 -12.42 1.64
CA MET A 490 -34.06 -11.30 1.91
C MET A 490 -34.49 -11.27 3.37
N LYS A 491 -34.41 -10.10 4.00
CA LYS A 491 -34.99 -9.87 5.33
C LYS A 491 -35.67 -8.52 5.37
N PRO A 492 -36.96 -8.43 5.77
CA PRO A 492 -37.60 -7.13 5.95
C PRO A 492 -36.79 -6.24 6.89
N ILE A 493 -36.64 -4.96 6.53
CA ILE A 493 -36.05 -3.93 7.37
C ILE A 493 -37.09 -3.50 8.39
N GLU A 494 -37.28 -4.37 9.39
CA GLU A 494 -38.21 -4.21 10.50
C GLU A 494 -37.47 -4.59 11.78
N GLY A 495 -37.51 -3.73 12.78
CA GLY A 495 -36.82 -3.92 14.06
C GLY A 495 -37.11 -2.76 15.01
N GLU A 496 -36.71 -2.91 16.28
CA GLU A 496 -36.76 -1.79 17.25
C GLU A 496 -35.82 -0.64 16.86
N LYS A 497 -34.73 -1.00 16.16
CA LYS A 497 -33.78 -0.08 15.56
C LYS A 497 -33.45 -0.51 14.14
N VAL A 498 -33.01 0.46 13.35
CA VAL A 498 -32.49 0.29 11.99
C VAL A 498 -31.17 1.03 11.88
N TYR A 499 -30.26 0.46 11.08
CA TYR A 499 -28.89 0.94 10.94
C TYR A 499 -28.60 1.23 9.47
N ALA A 500 -27.84 2.29 9.23
CA ALA A 500 -27.26 2.60 7.93
C ALA A 500 -25.74 2.65 8.05
N LEU A 501 -25.02 1.90 7.21
CA LEU A 501 -23.56 1.92 7.13
C LEU A 501 -23.14 2.55 5.81
N LYS A 502 -22.24 3.54 5.86
CA LYS A 502 -21.67 4.16 4.66
C LYS A 502 -20.75 3.16 3.99
N MET A 503 -20.94 3.00 2.70
CA MET A 503 -20.10 2.20 1.82
C MET A 503 -19.53 3.13 0.76
N ILE A 504 -18.21 3.11 0.58
CA ILE A 504 -17.51 3.96 -0.37
C ILE A 504 -16.87 3.11 -1.46
N LEU A 505 -16.92 3.58 -2.69
CA LEU A 505 -16.08 3.08 -3.77
C LEU A 505 -14.63 3.50 -3.51
N SER A 506 -13.72 2.56 -3.62
CA SER A 506 -12.28 2.79 -3.54
C SER A 506 -11.57 1.96 -4.60
N ASN A 507 -10.43 2.48 -5.05
CA ASN A 507 -9.60 1.82 -6.05
C ASN A 507 -8.40 1.11 -5.38
N SER A 508 -8.14 -0.13 -5.78
CA SER A 508 -7.09 -1.02 -5.28
C SER A 508 -6.02 -1.37 -6.30
N GLY A 509 -5.98 -0.65 -7.41
CA GLY A 509 -5.03 -0.87 -8.49
C GLY A 509 -5.63 -0.57 -9.85
N THR A 510 -4.75 -0.50 -10.83
CA THR A 510 -5.03 -0.34 -12.26
C THR A 510 -4.32 -1.48 -12.99
N PHE A 511 -4.99 -2.29 -13.78
CA PHE A 511 -4.33 -3.39 -14.51
C PHE A 511 -4.14 -3.11 -16.00
N GLY A 512 -4.54 -1.91 -16.46
CA GLY A 512 -4.06 -1.36 -17.72
C GLY A 512 -2.57 -1.02 -17.63
N GLY A 513 -1.83 -1.26 -18.70
CA GLY A 513 -0.39 -1.04 -18.69
C GLY A 513 0.30 -1.46 -19.97
N LEU A 514 1.60 -1.72 -19.87
CA LEU A 514 2.45 -2.19 -20.95
C LEU A 514 1.90 -3.50 -21.50
N ASP A 515 1.84 -3.58 -22.82
CA ASP A 515 1.52 -4.82 -23.53
C ASP A 515 2.73 -5.77 -23.46
N THR A 516 2.47 -7.04 -23.20
CA THR A 516 3.48 -8.10 -23.16
C THR A 516 3.06 -9.27 -24.03
N ASP A 517 4.01 -10.11 -24.41
CA ASP A 517 3.72 -11.48 -24.82
C ASP A 517 3.72 -12.44 -23.63
N ILE A 518 3.39 -13.72 -23.88
CA ILE A 518 3.25 -14.74 -22.83
C ILE A 518 4.55 -15.00 -22.06
N ASP A 519 5.70 -14.62 -22.64
CA ASP A 519 7.03 -14.72 -22.04
C ASP A 519 7.38 -13.48 -21.20
N SER A 520 6.43 -12.56 -21.00
CA SER A 520 6.58 -11.27 -20.31
C SER A 520 7.48 -10.24 -21.02
N ARG A 521 7.77 -10.42 -22.32
CA ARG A 521 8.52 -9.43 -23.10
C ARG A 521 7.61 -8.28 -23.51
N VAL A 522 8.07 -7.05 -23.36
CA VAL A 522 7.27 -5.87 -23.74
C VAL A 522 7.18 -5.77 -25.26
N VAL A 523 5.98 -5.52 -25.78
CA VAL A 523 5.72 -5.44 -27.23
C VAL A 523 5.31 -4.04 -27.68
N ARG A 524 5.60 -3.73 -28.94
CA ARG A 524 5.14 -2.53 -29.64
C ARG A 524 3.75 -2.78 -30.25
N GLU A 525 3.12 -1.72 -30.77
CA GLU A 525 1.79 -1.79 -31.39
C GLU A 525 1.76 -2.72 -32.62
N ASP A 526 2.89 -2.89 -33.31
CA ASP A 526 3.02 -3.84 -34.43
C ASP A 526 3.28 -5.29 -34.00
N GLY A 527 3.27 -5.57 -32.69
CA GLY A 527 3.54 -6.87 -32.10
C GLY A 527 5.02 -7.25 -32.01
N THR A 528 5.95 -6.36 -32.42
CA THR A 528 7.38 -6.64 -32.28
C THR A 528 7.85 -6.43 -30.85
N VAL A 529 8.72 -7.33 -30.38
CA VAL A 529 9.33 -7.24 -29.04
C VAL A 529 10.32 -6.07 -28.94
N ILE A 530 10.27 -5.36 -27.82
CA ILE A 530 11.32 -4.42 -27.39
C ILE A 530 12.44 -5.25 -26.75
N LYS A 531 13.58 -5.33 -27.42
CA LYS A 531 14.70 -6.17 -26.97
C LYS A 531 15.24 -5.65 -25.63
N GLY A 532 15.53 -6.58 -24.72
CA GLY A 532 16.07 -6.27 -23.39
C GLY A 532 15.04 -5.69 -22.41
N LEU A 533 13.75 -5.74 -22.72
CA LEU A 533 12.69 -5.18 -21.86
C LEU A 533 11.58 -6.19 -21.58
N TYR A 534 11.37 -6.45 -20.29
CA TYR A 534 10.31 -7.28 -19.74
C TYR A 534 9.41 -6.45 -18.80
N ALA A 535 8.17 -6.89 -18.61
CA ALA A 535 7.26 -6.29 -17.65
C ALA A 535 6.44 -7.35 -16.93
N ALA A 536 6.24 -7.18 -15.61
CA ALA A 536 5.48 -8.12 -14.80
C ALA A 536 4.75 -7.42 -13.64
N GLY A 537 3.64 -8.02 -13.23
CA GLY A 537 2.75 -7.43 -12.22
C GLY A 537 1.81 -6.40 -12.84
N GLU A 538 1.27 -5.53 -11.99
CA GLU A 538 0.25 -4.55 -12.35
C GLU A 538 0.60 -3.70 -13.60
N VAL A 539 1.88 -3.37 -13.79
CA VAL A 539 2.40 -2.62 -14.95
C VAL A 539 2.21 -3.32 -16.29
N GLY A 540 2.01 -4.64 -16.33
CA GLY A 540 1.92 -5.46 -17.54
C GLY A 540 0.77 -6.49 -17.50
N SER A 541 -0.35 -6.16 -16.86
CA SER A 541 -1.43 -7.11 -16.55
C SER A 541 -2.63 -7.10 -17.49
N GLY A 542 -2.58 -6.32 -18.58
CA GLY A 542 -3.75 -6.02 -19.39
C GLY A 542 -4.38 -7.21 -20.14
N HIS A 543 -3.73 -8.38 -20.20
CA HIS A 543 -4.26 -9.53 -20.93
C HIS A 543 -5.23 -10.42 -20.15
N PHE A 544 -5.19 -10.41 -18.81
CA PHE A 544 -5.95 -11.39 -18.00
C PHE A 544 -7.04 -10.78 -17.11
N LEU A 545 -7.17 -9.45 -17.08
CA LEU A 545 -8.22 -8.74 -16.36
C LEU A 545 -9.04 -7.91 -17.36
N HIS A 546 -10.37 -7.99 -17.26
CA HIS A 546 -11.28 -7.22 -18.12
C HIS A 546 -12.01 -6.13 -17.31
N LYS A 547 -13.31 -6.31 -17.03
CA LYS A 547 -14.13 -5.35 -16.26
C LYS A 547 -14.35 -5.77 -14.81
N GLU A 548 -14.37 -7.07 -14.57
CA GLU A 548 -14.63 -7.64 -13.26
C GLU A 548 -13.35 -8.25 -12.72
N TYR A 549 -12.99 -7.87 -11.50
CA TYR A 549 -11.84 -8.48 -10.83
C TYR A 549 -12.26 -9.83 -10.24
N PRO A 550 -11.59 -10.96 -10.58
CA PRO A 550 -12.10 -12.29 -10.24
C PRO A 550 -12.19 -12.63 -8.76
N GLY A 551 -11.45 -11.92 -7.91
CA GLY A 551 -11.48 -12.15 -6.47
C GLY A 551 -10.20 -11.72 -5.78
N SER A 552 -10.30 -11.41 -4.49
CA SER A 552 -9.13 -11.05 -3.69
C SER A 552 -8.08 -12.17 -3.74
N GLY A 553 -6.90 -11.86 -4.28
CA GLY A 553 -5.80 -12.79 -4.48
C GLY A 553 -5.50 -13.14 -5.93
N THR A 554 -6.38 -12.80 -6.88
CA THR A 554 -6.14 -13.03 -8.31
C THR A 554 -4.98 -12.18 -8.82
N ALA A 555 -4.91 -10.90 -8.42
CA ALA A 555 -3.77 -10.03 -8.74
C ALA A 555 -2.46 -10.63 -8.23
N ILE A 556 -2.43 -11.10 -6.98
CA ILE A 556 -1.21 -11.64 -6.35
C ILE A 556 -0.71 -12.87 -7.11
N ILE A 557 -1.57 -13.85 -7.43
CA ILE A 557 -1.13 -15.05 -8.15
C ILE A 557 -0.65 -14.72 -9.56
N SER A 558 -1.30 -13.81 -10.26
CA SER A 558 -0.90 -13.42 -11.61
C SER A 558 0.43 -12.65 -11.60
N PHE A 559 0.60 -11.71 -10.67
CA PHE A 559 1.80 -10.90 -10.55
C PHE A 559 3.01 -11.77 -10.16
N LEU A 560 2.80 -12.74 -9.28
CA LEU A 560 3.80 -13.75 -8.94
C LEU A 560 4.17 -14.60 -10.16
N THR A 561 3.16 -15.13 -10.88
CA THR A 561 3.36 -15.99 -12.06
C THR A 561 4.21 -15.30 -13.12
N PHE A 562 3.79 -14.10 -13.56
CA PHE A 562 4.51 -13.37 -14.59
C PHE A 562 5.81 -12.73 -14.08
N GLY A 563 5.93 -12.47 -12.76
CA GLY A 563 7.21 -12.10 -12.16
C GLY A 563 8.24 -13.22 -12.30
N ARG A 564 7.86 -14.46 -11.96
CA ARG A 564 8.73 -15.64 -12.13
C ARG A 564 9.08 -15.87 -13.60
N ILE A 565 8.08 -15.86 -14.49
CA ILE A 565 8.30 -16.02 -15.94
C ILE A 565 9.27 -14.96 -16.48
N ALA A 566 9.07 -13.68 -16.13
CA ALA A 566 9.97 -12.60 -16.54
C ALA A 566 11.40 -12.82 -16.04
N GLY A 567 11.57 -13.24 -14.78
CA GLY A 567 12.87 -13.52 -14.19
C GLY A 567 13.60 -14.68 -14.88
N GLU A 568 12.91 -15.80 -15.09
CA GLU A 568 13.47 -16.97 -15.78
C GLU A 568 13.87 -16.63 -17.22
N ASN A 569 12.98 -15.99 -17.98
CA ASN A 569 13.22 -15.66 -19.38
C ASN A 569 14.31 -14.60 -19.54
N ALA A 570 14.34 -13.57 -18.70
CA ALA A 570 15.41 -12.58 -18.69
C ALA A 570 16.79 -13.23 -18.43
N ALA A 571 16.87 -14.19 -17.50
CA ALA A 571 18.10 -14.92 -17.23
C ALA A 571 18.49 -15.92 -18.34
N ASN A 572 17.53 -16.38 -19.15
CA ASN A 572 17.81 -17.25 -20.28
C ASN A 572 18.23 -16.49 -21.55
N ASP A 573 17.73 -15.28 -21.75
CA ASP A 573 18.09 -14.42 -22.90
C ASP A 573 19.55 -13.93 -22.87
N ILE A 574 20.17 -13.90 -21.69
CA ILE A 574 21.58 -13.51 -21.49
C ILE A 574 22.58 -14.67 -21.63
N LYS A 575 22.10 -15.93 -21.76
CA LYS A 575 22.94 -17.13 -21.91
C LYS A 575 23.27 -17.41 -23.37
#